data_AF-A0A561PVW0-F1
#
_entry.id   AF-A0A561PVW0-F1
#
_cell.length_a   1.000
_cell.length_b   1.000
_cell.length_c   1.000
_cell.angle_alpha   90.00
_cell.angle_beta   90.00
_cell.angle_gamma   90.00
#
_symmetry.space_group_name_H-M   'P 1'
#
loop_
_entity.id
_entity.type
_entity.pdbx_description
1 polymer ?
#
loop_
_entity_poly.entity_id
_entity_poly.type
_entity_poly.pdbx_seq_one_letter_code
_entity_poly.pdbx_strand_id
1 'polypeptide(L)'
;MTADKDSYLLSVTEKLKLAQNNEQVERIISTAINGIEHAGYQGMRKSFISQLQRWIERLSPLDWNSTQWACFRYALIYINRSF
;
A
#
# COMPACT_ATOMS: atom_id res chain seq x y z
N MET A 1 -10.69 -1.31 19.79
CA MET A 1 -11.02 -1.93 18.49
C MET A 1 -9.96 -1.50 17.48
N THR A 2 -8.76 -2.08 17.61
CA THR A 2 -7.54 -1.67 16.90
C THR A 2 -6.99 -2.78 15.99
N ALA A 3 -7.45 -4.02 16.20
CA ALA A 3 -6.96 -5.21 15.49
C ALA A 3 -7.29 -5.22 13.98
N ASP A 4 -8.40 -4.65 13.54
CA ASP A 4 -8.81 -4.69 12.13
C ASP A 4 -7.96 -3.78 11.21
N LYS A 5 -7.46 -2.64 11.72
CA LYS A 5 -6.70 -1.69 10.91
C LYS A 5 -5.26 -2.16 10.65
N ASP A 6 -4.61 -2.67 11.68
CA ASP A 6 -3.24 -3.16 11.58
C ASP A 6 -3.17 -4.45 10.73
N SER A 7 -4.18 -5.31 10.85
CA SER A 7 -4.35 -6.51 9.99
C SER A 7 -4.50 -6.15 8.51
N TYR A 8 -5.25 -5.08 8.21
CA TYR A 8 -5.49 -4.65 6.83
C TYR A 8 -4.23 -4.07 6.16
N LEU A 9 -3.50 -3.19 6.86
CA LEU A 9 -2.24 -2.65 6.38
C LEU A 9 -1.22 -3.78 6.14
N LEU A 10 -1.10 -4.71 7.09
CA LEU A 10 -0.20 -5.86 6.97
C LEU A 10 -0.49 -6.67 5.71
N SER A 11 -1.76 -7.03 5.46
CA SER A 11 -2.20 -7.75 4.27
C SER A 11 -1.79 -7.06 2.96
N VAL A 12 -1.94 -5.74 2.88
CA VAL A 12 -1.56 -4.96 1.69
C VAL A 12 -0.05 -4.94 1.52
N THR A 13 0.71 -4.74 2.59
CA THR A 13 2.18 -4.71 2.53
C THR A 13 2.76 -6.05 2.13
N GLU A 14 2.22 -7.17 2.61
CA GLU A 14 2.63 -8.51 2.18
C GLU A 14 2.37 -8.75 0.69
N LYS A 15 1.22 -8.30 0.18
CA LYS A 15 0.94 -8.37 -1.27
C LYS A 15 1.92 -7.52 -2.08
N LEU A 16 2.26 -6.32 -1.61
CA LEU A 16 3.23 -5.45 -2.29
C LEU A 16 4.64 -6.05 -2.33
N LYS A 17 5.06 -6.78 -1.28
CA LYS A 17 6.36 -7.50 -1.28
C LYS A 17 6.45 -8.57 -2.37
N LEU A 18 5.31 -9.11 -2.80
CA LEU A 18 5.23 -10.15 -3.83
C LEU A 18 4.97 -9.59 -5.23
N ALA A 19 4.69 -8.30 -5.36
CA ALA A 19 4.38 -7.67 -6.63
C ALA A 19 5.58 -7.76 -7.59
N GLN A 20 5.30 -8.16 -8.83
CA GLN A 20 6.31 -8.35 -9.87
C GLN A 20 6.36 -7.21 -10.89
N ASN A 21 5.35 -6.32 -10.88
CA ASN A 21 5.25 -5.22 -11.83
C ASN A 21 4.29 -4.12 -11.33
N ASN A 22 4.33 -2.99 -12.03
CA ASN A 22 3.53 -1.82 -11.74
C ASN A 22 2.02 -2.11 -11.77
N GLU A 23 1.53 -2.91 -12.73
CA GLU A 23 0.09 -3.24 -12.82
C GLU A 23 -0.42 -4.02 -11.60
N GLN A 24 0.41 -4.89 -11.01
CA GLN A 24 0.07 -5.57 -9.76
C GLN A 24 0.02 -4.59 -8.58
N VAL A 25 0.97 -3.64 -8.52
CA VAL A 25 0.98 -2.58 -7.50
C VAL A 25 -0.31 -1.74 -7.57
N GLU A 26 -0.70 -1.28 -8.75
CA GLU A 26 -1.93 -0.50 -8.94
C GLU A 26 -3.17 -1.26 -8.48
N ARG A 27 -3.28 -2.53 -8.89
CA ARG A 27 -4.40 -3.40 -8.50
C ARG A 27 -4.46 -3.58 -6.99
N ILE A 28 -3.34 -3.89 -6.34
CA ILE A 28 -3.27 -4.08 -4.89
C ILE A 28 -3.76 -2.83 -4.15
N ILE A 29 -3.25 -1.66 -4.54
CA ILE A 29 -3.57 -0.38 -3.88
C ILE A 29 -5.03 0.03 -4.16
N SER A 30 -5.48 -0.05 -5.41
CA SER A 30 -6.85 0.29 -5.78
C SER A 30 -7.88 -0.63 -5.12
N THR A 31 -7.65 -1.95 -5.12
CA THR A 31 -8.53 -2.88 -4.41
C THR A 31 -8.59 -2.56 -2.92
N ALA A 32 -7.46 -2.21 -2.31
CA ALA A 32 -7.42 -1.87 -0.90
C ALA A 32 -8.22 -0.59 -0.58
N ILE A 33 -8.06 0.46 -1.39
CA ILE A 33 -8.75 1.73 -1.18
C ILE A 33 -10.25 1.60 -1.49
N ASN A 34 -10.62 0.95 -2.58
CA ASN A 34 -12.02 0.70 -2.92
C ASN A 34 -12.71 -0.11 -1.82
N GLY A 35 -12.04 -1.12 -1.26
CA GLY A 35 -12.56 -1.89 -0.12
C GLY A 35 -12.85 -1.01 1.11
N ILE A 36 -11.98 -0.04 1.41
CA ILE A 36 -12.20 0.92 2.50
C ILE A 36 -13.38 1.84 2.21
N GLU A 37 -13.51 2.32 0.97
CA GLU A 37 -14.60 3.21 0.55
C GLU A 37 -15.96 2.50 0.60
N HIS A 38 -16.04 1.27 0.09
CA HIS A 38 -17.27 0.46 0.14
C HIS A 38 -17.71 0.14 1.57
N ALA A 39 -16.77 0.03 2.51
CA ALA A 39 -17.08 -0.19 3.91
C ALA A 39 -17.57 1.07 4.65
N GLY A 40 -17.66 2.23 3.97
CA GLY A 40 -18.25 3.47 4.51
C GLY A 40 -17.33 4.26 5.45
N TYR A 41 -16.05 3.89 5.56
CA TYR A 41 -15.12 4.51 6.51
C TYR A 41 -14.36 5.71 5.90
N GLN A 42 -15.04 6.84 5.74
CA GLN A 42 -14.49 8.09 5.17
C GLN A 42 -13.15 8.54 5.79
N GLY A 43 -12.97 8.39 7.11
CA GLY A 43 -11.71 8.74 7.79
C GLY A 43 -10.60 7.68 7.68
N MET A 44 -10.94 6.45 7.30
CA MET A 44 -9.98 5.34 7.23
C MET A 44 -9.14 5.40 5.95
N ARG A 45 -9.68 5.92 4.83
CA ARG A 45 -8.92 6.05 3.57
C ARG A 45 -7.65 6.90 3.76
N LYS A 46 -7.79 8.12 4.28
CA LYS A 46 -6.64 9.01 4.51
C LYS A 46 -5.64 8.39 5.49
N SER A 47 -6.13 7.82 6.59
CA SER A 47 -5.30 7.16 7.59
C SER A 47 -4.53 5.98 7.01
N PHE A 48 -5.16 5.17 6.16
CA PHE A 48 -4.54 4.03 5.49
C PHE A 48 -3.47 4.49 4.50
N ILE A 49 -3.77 5.47 3.65
CA ILE A 49 -2.82 6.04 2.69
C ILE A 49 -1.57 6.55 3.41
N SER A 50 -1.75 7.37 4.46
CA SER A 50 -0.62 7.90 5.23
C SER A 50 0.17 6.84 5.99
N GLN A 51 -0.46 5.72 6.38
CA GLN A 51 0.26 4.59 6.98
C GLN A 51 1.06 3.82 5.93
N LEU A 52 0.48 3.59 4.75
CA LEU A 52 1.15 2.90 3.65
C LEU A 52 2.35 3.70 3.12
N GLN A 53 2.21 5.01 2.92
CA GLN A 53 3.32 5.89 2.54
C GLN A 53 4.47 5.81 3.56
N ARG A 54 4.16 5.97 4.85
CA ARG A 54 5.16 5.87 5.93
C ARG A 54 5.82 4.51 6.01
N TRP A 55 5.09 3.43 5.73
CA TRP A 55 5.67 2.10 5.67
C TRP A 55 6.69 1.99 4.53
N ILE A 56 6.34 2.44 3.32
CA ILE A 56 7.25 2.42 2.17
C ILE A 56 8.49 3.29 2.43
N GLU A 57 8.31 4.48 2.98
CA GLU A 57 9.40 5.43 3.28
C GLU A 57 10.41 4.91 4.32
N ARG A 58 10.01 3.95 5.15
CA ARG A 58 10.88 3.30 6.14
C ARG A 58 11.66 2.10 5.60
N LEU A 59 11.37 1.65 4.38
CA LEU A 59 12.07 0.52 3.77
C LEU A 59 13.50 0.94 3.38
N SER A 60 14.47 0.10 3.71
CA SER A 60 15.84 0.24 3.20
C SER A 60 15.93 -0.39 1.82
N PRO A 61 16.53 0.27 0.81
CA PRO A 61 16.76 -0.33 -0.50
C PRO A 61 17.65 -1.58 -0.45
N LEU A 62 18.45 -1.75 0.61
CA LEU A 62 19.36 -2.88 0.77
C LEU A 62 18.64 -4.19 1.13
N ASP A 63 17.39 -4.11 1.61
CA ASP A 63 16.63 -5.28 2.06
C ASP A 63 15.83 -5.94 0.92
N TRP A 64 15.85 -5.35 -0.28
CA TRP A 64 14.94 -5.72 -1.38
C TRP A 64 15.68 -5.88 -2.69
N ASN A 65 15.20 -6.80 -3.54
CA ASN A 65 15.71 -6.89 -4.90
C ASN A 65 15.22 -5.70 -5.76
N SER A 66 15.83 -5.53 -6.93
CA SER A 66 15.53 -4.41 -7.83
C SER A 66 14.07 -4.32 -8.25
N THR A 67 13.41 -5.47 -8.49
CA THR A 67 11.98 -5.53 -8.86
C THR A 67 11.10 -5.08 -7.70
N GLN A 68 11.34 -5.59 -6.50
CA GLN A 68 10.59 -5.23 -5.30
C GLN A 68 10.78 -3.73 -4.97
N TRP A 69 12.02 -3.25 -5.00
CA TRP A 69 12.31 -1.85 -4.75
C TRP A 69 11.63 -0.94 -5.77
N ALA A 70 11.70 -1.28 -7.07
CA ALA A 70 10.99 -0.55 -8.12
C ALA A 70 9.48 -0.52 -7.87
N CYS A 71 8.87 -1.65 -7.47
CA CYS A 71 7.46 -1.72 -7.13
C CYS A 71 7.10 -0.83 -5.93
N PHE A 72 7.93 -0.77 -4.88
CA PHE A 72 7.70 0.13 -3.75
C PHE A 72 7.82 1.61 -4.13
N ARG A 73 8.81 1.98 -4.94
CA ARG A 73 8.93 3.35 -5.46
C ARG A 73 7.74 3.72 -6.33
N TYR A 74 7.29 2.78 -7.16
CA TYR A 74 6.10 2.96 -7.99
C TYR A 74 4.84 3.12 -7.14
N ALA A 75 4.68 2.35 -6.06
CA ALA A 75 3.55 2.46 -5.14
C ALA A 75 3.41 3.89 -4.59
N LEU A 76 4.50 4.54 -4.17
CA LEU A 76 4.47 5.95 -3.72
C LEU A 76 4.01 6.91 -4.83
N ILE A 77 4.53 6.74 -6.05
CA ILE A 77 4.15 7.57 -7.21
C ILE A 77 2.66 7.40 -7.48
N TYR A 78 2.18 6.15 -7.52
CA TYR A 78 0.79 5.83 -7.80
C TYR A 78 -0.14 6.42 -6.73
N ILE A 79 0.20 6.29 -5.46
CA ILE A 79 -0.57 6.86 -4.35
C ILE A 79 -0.70 8.39 -4.53
N ASN A 80 0.40 9.09 -4.76
CA ASN A 80 0.41 10.55 -4.88
C ASN A 80 -0.29 11.06 -6.14
N ARG A 81 -0.35 10.25 -7.20
CA ARG A 81 -1.02 10.60 -8.46
C ARG A 81 -2.53 10.36 -8.41
N SER A 82 -2.96 9.32 -7.69
CA SER A 82 -4.31 8.76 -7.83
C SER A 82 -5.23 9.05 -6.63
N PHE A 83 -4.71 9.40 -5.44
CA PHE A 83 -5.51 9.47 -4.21
C PHE A 83 -5.21 10.66 -3.31
#